data_AF-A0A8S9ZCF9-F1
#
_entry.id   AF-A0A8S9ZCF9-F1
#
_cell.length_a   1.000
_cell.length_b   1.000
_cell.length_c   1.000
_cell.angle_alpha   90.00
_cell.angle_beta   90.00
_cell.angle_gamma   90.00
#
_symmetry.space_group_name_H-M   'P 1'
#
loop_
_entity.id
_entity.type
_entity.pdbx_description
1 polymer ?
#
loop_
_entity_poly.entity_id
_entity_poly.type
_entity_poly.pdbx_seq_one_letter_code
_entity_poly.pdbx_strand_id
1 'polypeptide(L)'
;MIQFNLFTLFRGFLILSLAATSIADDCEYCTKIADRFTESLQKTAHKGFSGGNTHWEETNIGSYATSEVRFHDIIDSLCANSDNAWCFGILDTLEPVMHTWWNSVFKTNHTGIHSLRDIFCVTASNYCCPFNHFGEECDVCAPCSKPGGSCVGNGTRSGSGLCSCDVGYTGDLCDKCNLLTHFEDKVNDVLTVCKACHVSCTGGCWNPNVTGCNECAVGWVPVFTDDGQQTCEDVDECEKHPCNSSFEYCVNTLGSFECRSCSSACIGCSGPKATDCIDCRDGYQLVKALVNKMGRCAEILLEVMSVIVRMVLRNMGSCVSSMRSEKRQKTRRRRRKLYTRLQG
;
A
#
# COMPACT_ATOMS: atom_id res chain seq x y z
N MET A 1 -7.76 59.40 31.20
CA MET A 1 -6.57 58.74 30.63
C MET A 1 -6.87 57.25 30.57
N ILE A 2 -6.60 56.61 29.43
CA ILE A 2 -6.59 55.15 29.20
C ILE A 2 -7.97 54.49 28.94
N GLN A 3 -8.49 54.67 27.72
CA GLN A 3 -9.53 53.82 27.09
C GLN A 3 -9.24 53.70 25.58
N PHE A 4 -7.99 53.38 25.23
CA PHE A 4 -7.58 52.96 23.88
C PHE A 4 -6.36 52.04 24.05
N ASN A 5 -6.29 50.94 23.29
CA ASN A 5 -5.20 49.93 23.23
C ASN A 5 -5.42 48.57 23.92
N LEU A 6 -6.59 47.93 23.74
CA LEU A 6 -6.68 46.46 23.93
C LEU A 6 -7.04 45.69 22.65
N PHE A 7 -7.57 46.36 21.62
CA PHE A 7 -7.95 45.73 20.35
C PHE A 7 -6.80 45.60 19.32
N THR A 8 -5.70 46.33 19.50
CA THR A 8 -4.53 46.29 18.60
C THR A 8 -3.56 45.14 18.91
N LEU A 9 -3.53 44.64 20.14
CA LEU A 9 -2.66 43.52 20.54
C LEU A 9 -3.21 42.15 20.13
N PHE A 10 -4.55 41.99 20.09
CA PHE A 10 -5.18 40.74 19.66
C PHE A 10 -5.16 40.52 18.14
N ARG A 11 -5.11 41.59 17.33
CA ARG A 11 -4.93 41.48 15.86
C ARG A 11 -3.49 41.14 15.46
N GLY A 12 -2.49 41.53 16.25
CA GLY A 12 -1.10 41.15 15.99
C GLY A 12 -0.82 39.67 16.27
N PHE A 13 -1.46 39.10 17.29
CA PHE A 13 -1.26 37.69 17.67
C PHE A 13 -1.91 36.70 16.69
N LEU A 14 -3.01 37.07 16.03
CA LEU A 14 -3.68 36.20 15.05
C LEU A 14 -2.97 36.18 13.68
N ILE A 15 -2.20 37.23 13.34
CA ILE A 15 -1.44 37.31 12.09
C ILE A 15 -0.14 36.48 12.18
N LEU A 16 0.49 36.39 13.36
CA LEU A 16 1.72 35.59 13.53
C LEU A 16 1.48 34.07 13.46
N SER A 17 0.28 33.59 13.81
CA SER A 17 -0.03 32.15 13.80
C SER A 17 -0.34 31.56 12.42
N LEU A 18 -0.63 32.40 11.40
CA LEU A 18 -0.95 31.93 10.04
C LEU A 18 0.28 31.76 9.14
N ALA A 19 1.40 32.41 9.47
CA ALA A 19 2.63 32.34 8.66
C ALA A 19 3.45 31.05 8.89
N ALA A 20 3.38 30.48 10.09
CA ALA A 20 4.18 29.30 10.45
C ALA A 20 3.70 28.00 9.77
N THR A 21 2.44 27.93 9.34
CA THR A 21 1.87 26.76 8.66
C THR A 21 2.11 26.74 7.15
N SER A 22 2.46 27.86 6.51
CA SER A 22 2.63 27.91 5.04
C SER A 22 4.04 27.57 4.56
N ILE A 23 5.07 27.76 5.38
CA ILE A 23 6.49 27.67 4.94
C ILE A 23 6.96 26.21 4.78
N ALA A 24 6.46 25.29 5.63
CA ALA A 24 6.80 23.87 5.51
C ALA A 24 6.21 23.25 4.23
N ASP A 25 5.09 23.77 3.75
CA ASP A 25 4.40 23.33 2.55
C ASP A 25 5.13 23.80 1.27
N ASP A 26 5.66 25.03 1.23
CA ASP A 26 6.25 25.61 0.02
C ASP A 26 7.48 24.85 -0.51
N CYS A 27 8.42 24.45 0.36
CA CYS A 27 9.58 23.65 -0.04
C CYS A 27 9.17 22.27 -0.58
N GLU A 28 8.17 21.65 0.06
CA GLU A 28 7.65 20.36 -0.37
C GLU A 28 7.03 20.44 -1.77
N TYR A 29 6.16 21.43 -2.00
CA TYR A 29 5.55 21.64 -3.31
C TYR A 29 6.57 22.01 -4.38
N CYS A 30 7.55 22.88 -4.07
CA CYS A 30 8.62 23.18 -5.02
C CYS A 30 9.42 21.93 -5.39
N THR A 31 9.77 21.10 -4.41
CA THR A 31 10.49 19.84 -4.64
C THR A 31 9.68 18.90 -5.53
N LYS A 32 8.37 18.73 -5.26
CA LYS A 32 7.46 17.96 -6.11
C LYS A 32 7.39 18.50 -7.54
N ILE A 33 7.38 19.82 -7.73
CA ILE A 33 7.40 20.46 -9.04
C ILE A 33 8.71 20.14 -9.77
N ALA A 34 9.86 20.26 -9.10
CA ALA A 34 11.17 19.94 -9.67
C ALA A 34 11.31 18.46 -10.06
N ASP A 35 10.81 17.54 -9.23
CA ASP A 35 10.78 16.11 -9.51
C ASP A 35 9.89 15.81 -10.73
N ARG A 36 8.68 16.37 -10.77
CA ARG A 36 7.78 16.23 -11.93
C ARG A 36 8.37 16.83 -13.19
N PHE A 37 9.11 17.93 -13.10
CA PHE A 37 9.82 18.51 -14.24
C PHE A 37 10.85 17.51 -14.78
N THR A 38 11.61 16.87 -13.89
CA THR A 38 12.58 15.81 -14.26
C THR A 38 11.90 14.62 -14.93
N GLU A 39 10.77 14.17 -14.41
CA GLU A 39 9.98 13.09 -15.02
C GLU A 39 9.42 13.50 -16.39
N SER A 40 8.88 14.70 -16.50
CA SER A 40 8.26 15.20 -17.74
C SER A 40 9.30 15.48 -18.83
N LEU A 41 10.53 15.87 -18.45
CA LEU A 41 11.68 15.86 -19.35
C LEU A 41 11.88 14.47 -19.96
N GLN A 42 11.88 13.41 -19.16
CA GLN A 42 12.05 12.03 -19.66
C GLN A 42 10.85 11.59 -20.50
N LYS A 43 9.62 11.84 -20.06
CA LYS A 43 8.39 11.45 -20.76
C LYS A 43 8.25 12.12 -22.13
N THR A 44 8.73 13.36 -22.28
CA THR A 44 8.67 14.11 -23.54
C THR A 44 9.87 13.86 -24.46
N ALA A 45 10.92 13.16 -24.00
CA ALA A 45 12.15 12.98 -24.76
C ALA A 45 11.95 12.30 -26.13
N HIS A 46 10.91 11.47 -26.27
CA HIS A 46 10.58 10.75 -27.51
C HIS A 46 9.39 11.33 -28.27
N LYS A 47 8.84 12.47 -27.84
CA LYS A 47 7.78 13.16 -28.57
C LYS A 47 8.35 13.97 -29.74
N GLY A 48 7.49 14.34 -30.67
CA GLY A 48 7.78 15.26 -31.76
C GLY A 48 6.73 16.36 -31.83
N PHE A 49 6.84 17.24 -32.83
CA PHE A 49 5.75 18.19 -33.09
C PHE A 49 4.50 17.41 -33.50
N SER A 50 3.34 17.84 -33.01
CA SER A 50 2.11 17.05 -32.94
C SER A 50 1.41 16.75 -34.29
N GLY A 51 2.14 16.57 -35.41
CA GLY A 51 1.51 16.26 -36.69
C GLY A 51 2.34 16.23 -37.99
N GLY A 52 3.67 16.10 -37.98
CA GLY A 52 4.46 16.09 -39.22
C GLY A 52 5.49 14.97 -39.34
N ASN A 53 6.06 14.86 -40.54
CA ASN A 53 7.16 13.97 -40.89
C ASN A 53 8.47 14.53 -40.31
N THR A 54 9.07 13.78 -39.37
CA THR A 54 10.23 14.17 -38.54
C THR A 54 11.39 14.80 -39.33
N HIS A 55 11.64 14.32 -40.55
CA HIS A 55 12.71 14.82 -41.41
C HIS A 55 12.48 16.24 -41.94
N TRP A 56 11.24 16.59 -42.27
CA TRP A 56 10.88 17.95 -42.72
C TRP A 56 10.92 18.93 -41.54
N GLU A 57 10.50 18.48 -40.36
CA GLU A 57 10.49 19.27 -39.12
C GLU A 57 11.90 19.63 -38.66
N GLU A 58 12.84 18.68 -38.66
CA GLU A 58 14.24 18.90 -38.30
C GLU A 58 14.94 19.91 -39.23
N THR A 59 14.54 19.94 -40.51
CA THR A 59 15.16 20.82 -41.51
C THR A 59 14.59 22.26 -41.48
N ASN A 60 13.31 22.43 -41.11
CA ASN A 60 12.61 23.72 -41.26
C ASN A 60 12.17 24.38 -39.94
N ILE A 61 12.01 23.64 -38.84
CA ILE A 61 11.46 24.15 -37.56
C ILE A 61 12.48 24.01 -36.42
N GLY A 62 13.38 23.02 -36.52
CA GLY A 62 14.38 22.70 -35.51
C GLY A 62 13.99 21.49 -34.66
N SER A 63 14.79 21.18 -33.64
CA SER A 63 14.56 19.99 -32.80
C SER A 63 13.46 20.24 -31.76
N TYR A 64 12.43 19.38 -31.73
CA TYR A 64 11.43 19.38 -30.64
C TYR A 64 12.10 19.28 -29.27
N ALA A 65 13.20 18.50 -29.18
CA ALA A 65 13.92 18.25 -27.94
C ALA A 65 14.39 19.53 -27.22
N THR A 66 14.64 20.63 -27.92
CA THR A 66 15.06 21.92 -27.33
C THR A 66 14.09 23.06 -27.63
N SER A 67 12.91 22.74 -28.16
CA SER A 67 11.91 23.74 -28.55
C SER A 67 11.18 24.36 -27.36
N GLU A 68 10.62 25.57 -27.55
CA GLU A 68 9.70 26.18 -26.57
C GLU A 68 8.40 25.38 -26.41
N VAL A 69 7.97 24.68 -27.46
CA VAL A 69 6.77 23.82 -27.42
C VAL A 69 6.96 22.70 -26.40
N ARG A 70 8.11 22.02 -26.43
CA ARG A 70 8.43 20.97 -25.44
C ARG A 70 8.48 21.54 -24.03
N PHE A 71 9.01 22.75 -23.85
CA PHE A 71 9.03 23.40 -22.54
C PHE A 71 7.61 23.61 -22.00
N HIS A 72 6.71 24.16 -22.81
CA HIS A 72 5.31 24.36 -22.40
C HIS A 72 4.57 23.04 -22.16
N ASP A 73 4.77 22.02 -23.01
CA ASP A 73 4.23 20.67 -22.78
C ASP A 73 4.66 20.09 -21.42
N ILE A 74 5.89 20.40 -20.98
CA ILE A 74 6.40 20.02 -19.67
C ILE A 74 5.70 20.82 -18.57
N ILE A 75 5.69 22.16 -18.66
CA ILE A 75 5.08 23.05 -17.65
C ILE A 75 3.61 22.72 -17.41
N ASP A 76 2.83 22.54 -18.48
CA ASP A 76 1.39 22.22 -18.39
C ASP A 76 1.12 20.90 -17.66
N SER A 77 2.08 19.96 -17.72
CA SER A 77 1.96 18.67 -17.06
C SER A 77 2.24 18.69 -15.55
N LEU A 78 2.90 19.72 -15.03
CA LEU A 78 3.43 19.73 -13.65
C LEU A 78 2.33 19.72 -12.59
N CYS A 79 1.27 20.49 -12.81
CA CYS A 79 0.11 20.57 -11.91
C CYS A 79 -1.15 19.85 -12.44
N ALA A 80 -1.05 19.12 -13.57
CA ALA A 80 -2.21 18.52 -14.25
C ALA A 80 -3.01 17.49 -13.42
N ASN A 81 -2.37 16.84 -12.45
CA ASN A 81 -3.00 15.85 -11.57
C ASN A 81 -3.24 16.37 -10.13
N SER A 82 -3.23 17.69 -9.92
CA SER A 82 -3.43 18.29 -8.60
C SER A 82 -4.48 19.39 -8.64
N ASP A 83 -5.62 19.17 -7.98
CA ASP A 83 -6.63 20.20 -7.69
C ASP A 83 -6.18 21.13 -6.54
N ASN A 84 -4.89 21.50 -6.52
CA ASN A 84 -4.30 22.24 -5.42
C ASN A 84 -3.86 23.63 -5.89
N ALA A 85 -4.55 24.66 -5.41
CA ALA A 85 -4.21 26.07 -5.65
C ALA A 85 -2.75 26.41 -5.30
N TRP A 86 -2.16 25.69 -4.33
CA TRP A 86 -0.77 25.85 -3.93
C TRP A 86 0.23 25.45 -5.04
N CYS A 87 -0.08 24.43 -5.86
CA CYS A 87 0.79 24.01 -6.96
C CYS A 87 0.93 25.12 -8.00
N PHE A 88 -0.20 25.68 -8.43
CA PHE A 88 -0.23 26.76 -9.42
C PHE A 88 0.46 28.03 -8.89
N GLY A 89 0.23 28.43 -7.64
CA GLY A 89 0.88 29.61 -7.08
C GLY A 89 2.41 29.53 -7.03
N ILE A 90 2.97 28.36 -6.69
CA ILE A 90 4.42 28.14 -6.70
C ILE A 90 4.93 28.01 -8.14
N LEU A 91 4.21 27.31 -9.01
CA LEU A 91 4.59 27.16 -10.42
C LEU A 91 4.67 28.50 -11.13
N ASP A 92 3.73 29.41 -10.91
CA ASP A 92 3.74 30.77 -11.46
C ASP A 92 5.02 31.53 -11.08
N THR A 93 5.53 31.30 -9.87
CA THR A 93 6.80 31.90 -9.39
C THR A 93 8.02 31.23 -10.03
N LEU A 94 7.95 29.92 -10.30
CA LEU A 94 9.06 29.14 -10.85
C LEU A 94 9.17 29.18 -12.37
N GLU A 95 8.07 29.34 -13.11
CA GLU A 95 8.04 29.36 -14.58
C GLU A 95 9.10 30.28 -15.21
N PRO A 96 9.28 31.55 -14.80
CA PRO A 96 10.30 32.42 -15.40
C PRO A 96 11.74 31.91 -15.15
N VAL A 97 11.98 31.31 -13.98
CA VAL A 97 13.26 30.69 -13.62
C VAL A 97 13.50 29.46 -14.50
N MET A 98 12.51 28.58 -14.61
CA MET A 98 12.57 27.37 -15.43
C MET A 98 12.80 27.70 -16.90
N HIS A 99 12.14 28.74 -17.42
CA HIS A 99 12.31 29.19 -18.80
C HIS A 99 13.73 29.75 -19.04
N THR A 100 14.29 30.48 -18.07
CA THR A 100 15.66 30.97 -18.15
C THR A 100 16.67 29.82 -18.11
N TRP A 101 16.48 28.86 -17.21
CA TRP A 101 17.31 27.65 -17.16
C TRP A 101 17.22 26.84 -18.46
N TRP A 102 16.01 26.68 -19.01
CA TRP A 102 15.78 25.98 -20.27
C TRP A 102 16.62 26.59 -21.39
N ASN A 103 16.55 27.91 -21.55
CA ASN A 103 17.23 28.63 -22.62
C ASN A 103 18.76 28.71 -22.46
N SER A 104 19.25 28.89 -21.22
CA SER A 104 20.68 29.12 -20.97
C SER A 104 21.47 27.84 -20.73
N VAL A 105 20.87 26.82 -20.11
CA VAL A 105 21.56 25.59 -19.67
C VAL A 105 21.09 24.38 -20.48
N PHE A 106 19.78 24.18 -20.57
CA PHE A 106 19.27 22.94 -21.16
C PHE A 106 19.48 22.89 -22.68
N LYS A 107 19.16 23.98 -23.41
CA LYS A 107 19.33 24.03 -24.88
C LYS A 107 20.79 23.92 -25.33
N THR A 108 21.74 24.34 -24.49
CA THR A 108 23.15 24.43 -24.88
C THR A 108 23.89 23.12 -24.70
N ASN A 109 23.66 22.40 -23.61
CA ASN A 109 24.42 21.18 -23.30
C ASN A 109 23.63 20.09 -22.55
N HIS A 110 22.31 20.28 -22.32
CA HIS A 110 21.46 19.34 -21.57
C HIS A 110 21.97 18.98 -20.16
N THR A 111 22.77 19.86 -19.55
CA THR A 111 23.35 19.64 -18.20
C THR A 111 22.39 20.11 -17.09
N GLY A 112 22.69 19.75 -15.84
CA GLY A 112 21.98 20.26 -14.67
C GLY A 112 20.64 19.58 -14.33
N ILE A 113 20.25 18.53 -15.06
CA ILE A 113 18.99 17.79 -14.83
C ILE A 113 18.95 17.13 -13.45
N HIS A 114 20.10 16.70 -12.90
CA HIS A 114 20.16 16.03 -11.60
C HIS A 114 20.06 16.97 -10.39
N SER A 115 20.05 18.28 -10.60
CA SER A 115 20.08 19.28 -9.52
C SER A 115 18.97 20.32 -9.67
N LEU A 116 17.87 19.98 -10.37
CA LEU A 116 16.76 20.90 -10.59
C LEU A 116 16.14 21.41 -9.29
N ARG A 117 16.07 20.57 -8.25
CA ARG A 117 15.66 21.01 -6.91
C ARG A 117 16.58 22.12 -6.37
N ASP A 118 17.89 21.94 -6.43
CA ASP A 118 18.83 22.94 -5.91
C ASP A 118 18.84 24.22 -6.75
N ILE A 119 18.65 24.10 -8.07
CA ILE A 119 18.56 25.24 -8.98
C ILE A 119 17.26 26.02 -8.72
N PHE A 120 16.10 25.36 -8.74
CA PHE A 120 14.80 26.01 -8.68
C PHE A 120 14.38 26.36 -7.25
N CYS A 121 14.50 25.42 -6.32
CA CYS A 121 13.93 25.54 -4.98
C CYS A 121 14.90 26.13 -3.95
N VAL A 122 16.21 25.89 -4.10
CA VAL A 122 17.21 26.42 -3.16
C VAL A 122 17.75 27.75 -3.66
N THR A 123 18.34 27.79 -4.85
CA THR A 123 19.09 28.96 -5.33
C THR A 123 18.18 30.07 -5.87
N ALA A 124 17.19 29.74 -6.70
CA ALA A 124 16.42 30.75 -7.41
C ALA A 124 15.24 31.31 -6.61
N SER A 125 14.48 30.45 -5.93
CA SER A 125 13.25 30.83 -5.21
C SER A 125 13.39 30.89 -3.69
N ASN A 126 14.49 30.36 -3.13
CA ASN A 126 14.73 30.30 -1.69
C ASN A 126 13.68 29.53 -0.86
N TYR A 127 12.76 28.78 -1.48
CA TYR A 127 11.77 27.97 -0.76
C TYR A 127 12.40 26.87 0.10
N CYS A 128 13.53 26.32 -0.32
CA CYS A 128 14.23 25.24 0.37
C CYS A 128 15.63 25.64 0.84
N CYS A 129 16.20 24.82 1.73
CA CYS A 129 17.58 24.94 2.18
C CYS A 129 18.51 23.96 1.44
N PRO A 130 19.81 24.23 1.39
CA PRO A 130 20.81 23.26 0.96
C PRO A 130 20.73 21.96 1.78
N PHE A 131 21.27 20.87 1.24
CA PHE A 131 21.37 19.62 2.01
C PHE A 131 22.15 19.86 3.30
N ASN A 132 21.75 19.17 4.37
CA ASN A 132 22.28 19.26 5.73
C ASN A 132 22.07 20.62 6.42
N HIS A 133 21.04 21.37 6.02
CA HIS A 133 20.64 22.62 6.66
C HIS A 133 19.12 22.64 6.92
N PHE A 134 18.65 23.46 7.85
CA PHE A 134 17.25 23.52 8.25
C PHE A 134 16.84 24.93 8.75
N GLY A 135 15.54 25.16 8.88
CA GLY A 135 15.00 26.39 9.49
C GLY A 135 15.02 27.62 8.57
N GLU A 136 14.47 28.74 9.05
CA GLU A 136 14.25 29.93 8.22
C GLU A 136 15.55 30.50 7.64
N GLU A 137 16.65 30.46 8.40
CA GLU A 137 17.98 30.95 7.98
C GLU A 137 18.86 29.86 7.34
N CYS A 138 18.34 28.64 7.19
CA CYS A 138 19.11 27.47 6.75
C CYS A 138 20.37 27.24 7.60
N ASP A 139 20.18 27.07 8.92
CA ASP A 139 21.25 26.70 9.86
C ASP A 139 21.74 25.27 9.62
N VAL A 140 22.98 24.97 10.00
CA VAL A 140 23.59 23.65 9.81
C VAL A 140 22.94 22.61 10.73
N CYS A 141 22.55 21.46 10.18
CA CYS A 141 22.02 20.33 10.95
C CYS A 141 23.01 19.76 11.98
N ALA A 142 22.49 19.18 13.06
CA ALA A 142 23.28 18.37 13.97
C ALA A 142 23.92 17.18 13.22
N PRO A 143 25.15 16.75 13.59
CA PRO A 143 25.87 15.67 12.91
C PRO A 143 25.31 14.29 13.30
N CYS A 144 24.12 13.97 12.78
CA CYS A 144 23.49 12.68 13.03
C CYS A 144 24.32 11.54 12.44
N SER A 145 24.63 10.54 13.26
CA SER A 145 25.37 9.37 12.83
C SER A 145 24.64 8.66 11.69
N LYS A 146 25.36 8.20 10.68
CA LYS A 146 24.82 7.40 9.57
C LYS A 146 25.32 5.95 9.70
N PRO A 147 24.42 4.95 9.69
CA PRO A 147 23.00 5.00 9.36
C PRO A 147 22.05 5.24 10.56
N GLY A 148 22.54 5.78 11.68
CA GLY A 148 21.78 5.82 12.94
C GLY A 148 20.60 6.79 13.01
N GLY A 149 20.56 7.83 12.20
CA GLY A 149 19.41 8.73 12.15
C GLY A 149 19.51 9.84 11.12
N SER A 150 18.51 10.72 11.13
CA SER A 150 18.40 11.84 10.19
C SER A 150 18.02 13.15 10.88
N CYS A 151 18.56 14.26 10.38
CA CYS A 151 18.23 15.60 10.87
C CYS A 151 16.77 15.96 10.54
N VAL A 152 16.03 16.43 11.55
CA VAL A 152 14.66 16.92 11.40
C VAL A 152 14.67 18.27 10.70
N GLY A 153 14.02 18.35 9.54
CA GLY A 153 14.00 19.56 8.71
C GLY A 153 15.16 19.65 7.70
N ASN A 154 15.88 18.55 7.48
CA ASN A 154 16.99 18.55 6.51
C ASN A 154 16.51 18.99 5.11
N GLY A 155 17.08 20.09 4.63
CA GLY A 155 16.78 20.70 3.33
C GLY A 155 15.53 21.57 3.31
N THR A 156 14.85 21.77 4.44
CA THR A 156 13.62 22.57 4.52
C THR A 156 13.84 23.85 5.32
N ARG A 157 12.99 24.86 5.09
CA ARG A 157 12.99 26.12 5.87
C ARG A 157 12.34 25.96 7.26
N SER A 158 12.14 24.72 7.70
CA SER A 158 11.42 24.36 8.93
C SER A 158 12.13 23.21 9.64
N GLY A 159 11.66 22.83 10.83
CA GLY A 159 12.25 21.74 11.61
C GLY A 159 13.18 22.22 12.72
N SER A 160 13.61 21.28 13.56
CA SER A 160 14.40 21.57 14.76
C SER A 160 15.91 21.42 14.58
N GLY A 161 16.36 20.77 13.50
CA GLY A 161 17.78 20.49 13.27
C GLY A 161 18.36 19.37 14.12
N LEU A 162 17.56 18.82 15.04
CA LEU A 162 17.94 17.71 15.92
C LEU A 162 17.83 16.38 15.19
N CYS A 163 18.49 15.36 15.71
CA CYS A 163 18.47 14.02 15.12
C CYS A 163 17.20 13.26 15.51
N SER A 164 16.53 12.72 14.50
CA SER A 164 15.52 11.67 14.65
C SER A 164 16.21 10.33 14.41
N CYS A 165 16.31 9.51 15.45
CA CYS A 165 17.01 8.23 15.39
C CYS A 165 16.19 7.16 14.69
N ASP A 166 16.88 6.37 13.86
CA ASP A 166 16.32 5.20 13.21
C ASP A 166 16.16 4.06 14.24
N VAL A 167 15.33 3.07 13.90
CA VAL A 167 15.03 1.94 14.79
C VAL A 167 16.33 1.26 15.22
N GLY A 168 16.49 1.07 16.53
CA GLY A 168 17.68 0.45 17.13
C GLY A 168 18.78 1.43 17.51
N TYR A 169 18.66 2.71 17.18
CA TYR A 169 19.62 3.75 17.57
C TYR A 169 19.03 4.68 18.64
N THR A 170 19.89 5.28 19.44
CA THR A 170 19.52 6.18 20.52
C THR A 170 20.61 7.23 20.80
N GLY A 171 20.31 8.19 21.67
CA GLY A 171 21.15 9.34 21.97
C GLY A 171 20.88 10.54 21.06
N ASP A 172 21.39 11.71 21.45
CA ASP A 172 21.11 12.99 20.76
C ASP A 172 21.65 13.03 19.31
N LEU A 173 22.68 12.23 19.02
CA LEU A 173 23.31 12.11 17.69
C LEU A 173 23.02 10.77 17.02
N CYS A 174 22.19 9.91 17.63
CA CYS A 174 21.88 8.57 17.15
C CYS A 174 23.13 7.69 16.92
N ASP A 175 24.14 7.87 17.76
CA ASP A 175 25.44 7.21 17.71
C ASP A 175 25.51 5.97 18.62
N LYS A 176 24.48 5.73 19.44
CA LYS A 176 24.43 4.61 20.39
C LYS A 176 23.42 3.58 19.97
N CYS A 177 23.72 2.32 20.26
CA CYS A 177 22.80 1.22 20.03
C CYS A 177 21.80 1.05 21.17
N ASN A 178 20.55 0.77 20.84
CA ASN A 178 19.55 0.35 21.81
C ASN A 178 19.73 -1.15 22.14
N LEU A 179 20.58 -1.42 23.13
CA LEU A 179 20.96 -2.78 23.53
C LEU A 179 19.82 -3.63 24.11
N LEU A 180 18.63 -3.06 24.34
CA LEU A 180 17.46 -3.83 24.78
C LEU A 180 16.76 -4.56 23.63
N THR A 181 16.94 -4.09 22.39
CA THR A 181 16.24 -4.60 21.20
C THR A 181 17.16 -4.93 20.04
N HIS A 182 18.39 -4.44 20.08
CA HIS A 182 19.41 -4.59 19.06
C HIS A 182 20.75 -4.96 19.71
N PHE A 183 21.71 -5.35 18.88
CA PHE A 183 23.10 -5.56 19.26
C PHE A 183 24.04 -4.86 18.29
N GLU A 184 25.23 -4.54 18.77
CA GLU A 184 26.28 -3.92 17.96
C GLU A 184 26.96 -4.98 17.11
N ASP A 185 26.89 -4.82 15.79
CA ASP A 185 27.59 -5.66 14.83
C ASP A 185 28.70 -4.85 14.12
N LYS A 186 29.92 -5.34 14.19
CA LYS A 186 31.08 -4.72 13.56
C LYS A 186 31.19 -5.24 12.15
N VAL A 187 30.76 -4.43 11.18
CA VAL A 187 30.88 -4.78 9.75
C VAL A 187 32.36 -4.75 9.37
N ASN A 188 33.03 -3.64 9.70
CA ASN A 188 34.45 -3.39 9.46
C ASN A 188 35.05 -2.67 10.70
N ASP A 189 36.37 -2.44 10.71
CA ASP A 189 37.07 -1.72 11.80
C ASP A 189 36.54 -0.29 12.07
N VAL A 190 35.80 0.29 11.13
CA VAL A 190 35.30 1.68 11.19
C VAL A 190 33.77 1.75 11.34
N LEU A 191 33.04 0.71 10.95
CA LEU A 191 31.58 0.75 10.86
C LEU A 191 30.96 -0.26 11.83
N THR A 192 30.30 0.29 12.86
CA THR A 192 29.42 -0.47 13.76
C THR A 192 27.98 -0.16 13.41
N VAL A 193 27.17 -1.20 13.21
CA VAL A 193 25.74 -1.08 12.90
C VAL A 193 24.91 -1.78 13.97
N CYS A 194 23.76 -1.22 14.27
CA CYS A 194 22.79 -1.84 15.17
C CYS A 194 21.92 -2.84 14.40
N LYS A 195 22.05 -4.12 14.74
CA LYS A 195 21.20 -5.19 14.18
C LYS A 195 20.15 -5.61 15.18
N ALA A 196 18.93 -5.83 14.69
CA ALA A 196 17.82 -6.24 15.53
C ALA A 196 18.07 -7.64 16.13
N CYS A 197 17.60 -7.82 17.36
CA CYS A 197 17.52 -9.14 17.97
C CYS A 197 16.46 -9.99 17.28
N HIS A 198 16.55 -11.31 17.45
CA HIS A 198 15.47 -12.20 17.05
C HIS A 198 14.19 -11.87 17.83
N VAL A 199 13.02 -12.06 17.23
CA VAL A 199 11.71 -11.78 17.86
C VAL A 199 11.44 -12.61 19.12
N SER A 200 12.19 -13.70 19.29
CA SER A 200 12.15 -14.56 20.48
C SER A 200 12.94 -14.00 21.66
N CYS A 201 13.67 -12.91 21.51
CA CYS A 201 14.51 -12.34 22.55
C CYS A 201 13.81 -11.17 23.26
N THR A 202 14.05 -11.04 24.56
CA THR A 202 13.76 -9.83 25.34
C THR A 202 14.99 -9.45 26.17
N GLY A 203 15.11 -8.17 26.53
CA GLY A 203 16.24 -7.69 27.33
C GLY A 203 17.59 -7.69 26.61
N GLY A 204 17.59 -7.67 25.27
CA GLY A 204 18.79 -7.64 24.44
C GLY A 204 19.26 -9.00 23.94
N CYS A 205 20.29 -8.96 23.09
CA CYS A 205 20.90 -10.13 22.46
C CYS A 205 22.37 -9.86 22.11
N TRP A 206 23.11 -10.89 21.72
CA TRP A 206 24.49 -10.78 21.21
C TRP A 206 24.65 -11.25 19.76
N ASN A 207 23.60 -11.82 19.17
CA ASN A 207 23.54 -12.18 17.75
C ASN A 207 22.06 -12.20 17.28
N PRO A 208 21.78 -12.28 15.97
CA PRO A 208 20.43 -12.12 15.44
C PRO A 208 19.58 -13.41 15.49
N ASN A 209 20.12 -14.50 16.05
CA ASN A 209 19.48 -15.81 16.05
C ASN A 209 18.75 -16.10 17.37
N VAL A 210 17.89 -17.11 17.38
CA VAL A 210 17.17 -17.63 18.56
C VAL A 210 18.09 -18.11 19.70
N THR A 211 19.36 -18.38 19.41
CA THR A 211 20.39 -18.76 20.39
C THR A 211 21.14 -17.58 20.99
N GLY A 212 20.87 -16.37 20.49
CA GLY A 212 21.57 -15.15 20.85
C GLY A 212 20.89 -14.30 21.91
N CYS A 213 19.84 -14.80 22.55
CA CYS A 213 19.00 -14.01 23.45
C CYS A 213 19.58 -13.98 24.87
N ASN A 214 19.54 -12.80 25.50
CA ASN A 214 19.78 -12.70 26.94
C ASN A 214 18.67 -13.43 27.71
N GLU A 215 17.41 -13.18 27.32
CA GLU A 215 16.23 -13.82 27.88
C GLU A 215 15.23 -14.11 26.75
N CYS A 216 14.45 -15.18 26.90
CA CYS A 216 13.37 -15.50 25.96
C CYS A 216 12.18 -14.56 26.19
N ALA A 217 11.62 -14.04 25.12
CA ALA A 217 10.43 -13.20 25.13
C ALA A 217 9.20 -14.01 25.61
N VAL A 218 8.13 -13.29 25.96
CA VAL A 218 6.83 -13.91 26.29
C VAL A 218 6.33 -14.71 25.07
N GLY A 219 5.78 -15.91 25.32
CA GLY A 219 5.40 -16.87 24.26
C GLY A 219 6.56 -17.77 23.82
N TRP A 220 7.74 -17.64 24.42
CA TRP A 220 8.90 -18.47 24.14
C TRP A 220 9.45 -19.11 25.41
N VAL A 221 10.06 -20.29 25.29
CA VAL A 221 10.68 -21.01 26.39
C VAL A 221 12.15 -21.31 26.11
N PRO A 222 13.03 -21.21 27.14
CA PRO A 222 14.42 -21.57 26.98
C PRO A 222 14.58 -23.09 26.91
N VAL A 223 15.23 -23.57 25.85
CA VAL A 223 15.61 -24.97 25.64
C VAL A 223 17.12 -25.04 25.49
N PHE A 224 17.76 -26.04 26.11
CA PHE A 224 19.20 -26.23 26.01
C PHE A 224 19.49 -27.36 25.02
N THR A 225 20.32 -27.08 24.02
CA THR A 225 20.79 -28.10 23.07
C THR A 225 21.77 -29.06 23.74
N ASP A 226 22.06 -30.19 23.09
CA ASP A 226 23.04 -31.16 23.56
C ASP A 226 24.44 -30.55 23.79
N ASP A 227 24.77 -29.49 23.03
CA ASP A 227 26.00 -28.72 23.15
C ASP A 227 25.97 -27.69 24.31
N GLY A 228 24.89 -27.64 25.09
CA GLY A 228 24.70 -26.73 26.22
C GLY A 228 24.32 -25.30 25.85
N GLN A 229 23.98 -25.03 24.58
CA GLN A 229 23.58 -23.70 24.13
C GLN A 229 22.08 -23.47 24.39
N GLN A 230 21.74 -22.33 25.00
CA GLN A 230 20.35 -21.92 25.13
C GLN A 230 19.78 -21.48 23.78
N THR A 231 18.59 -21.94 23.45
CA THR A 231 17.75 -21.46 22.34
C THR A 231 16.36 -21.11 22.88
N CYS A 232 15.71 -20.11 22.29
CA CYS A 232 14.32 -19.81 22.58
C CYS A 232 13.42 -20.53 21.58
N GLU A 233 12.62 -21.47 22.07
CA GLU A 233 11.63 -22.21 21.27
C GLU A 233 10.23 -21.62 21.49
N ASP A 234 9.47 -21.53 20.41
CA ASP A 234 8.11 -21.01 20.41
C ASP A 234 7.20 -21.93 21.21
N VAL A 235 6.34 -21.36 22.06
CA VAL A 235 5.36 -22.15 22.79
C VAL A 235 4.15 -22.36 21.90
N ASP A 236 3.85 -23.61 21.53
CA ASP A 236 2.58 -23.90 20.87
C ASP A 236 1.43 -23.85 21.88
N GLU A 237 0.82 -22.68 22.04
CA GLU A 237 -0.31 -22.54 22.97
C GLU A 237 -1.54 -23.33 22.53
N CYS A 238 -1.65 -23.69 21.24
CA CYS A 238 -2.79 -24.43 20.72
C CYS A 238 -2.88 -25.87 21.27
N GLU A 239 -1.77 -26.43 21.76
CA GLU A 239 -1.77 -27.72 22.47
C GLU A 239 -2.65 -27.71 23.73
N LYS A 240 -2.83 -26.53 24.36
CA LYS A 240 -3.67 -26.36 25.55
C LYS A 240 -5.13 -26.02 25.23
N HIS A 241 -5.49 -25.95 23.95
CA HIS A 241 -6.83 -25.60 23.46
C HIS A 241 -7.40 -24.29 24.06
N PRO A 242 -6.71 -23.15 23.89
CA PRO A 242 -7.09 -21.88 24.51
C PRO A 242 -8.30 -21.21 23.84
N CYS A 243 -8.63 -21.57 22.60
CA CYS A 243 -9.71 -20.97 21.82
C CYS A 243 -11.07 -21.61 22.09
N ASN A 244 -12.14 -20.90 21.73
CA ASN A 244 -13.49 -21.46 21.85
C ASN A 244 -13.75 -22.51 20.77
N SER A 245 -13.62 -23.78 21.13
CA SER A 245 -13.77 -24.93 20.23
C SER A 245 -15.13 -25.05 19.53
N SER A 246 -16.16 -24.30 19.97
CA SER A 246 -17.48 -24.30 19.32
C SER A 246 -17.53 -23.48 18.03
N PHE A 247 -16.70 -22.44 17.91
CA PHE A 247 -16.79 -21.46 16.82
C PHE A 247 -15.45 -21.00 16.28
N GLU A 248 -14.34 -21.36 16.92
CA GLU A 248 -13.00 -20.94 16.57
C GLU A 248 -12.07 -22.14 16.51
N TYR A 249 -11.03 -22.03 15.68
CA TYR A 249 -9.88 -22.91 15.67
C TYR A 249 -8.63 -22.10 16.03
N CYS A 250 -7.68 -22.76 16.67
CA CYS A 250 -6.43 -22.16 17.09
C CYS A 250 -5.39 -22.23 15.97
N VAL A 251 -4.65 -21.14 15.77
CA VAL A 251 -3.47 -21.08 14.90
C VAL A 251 -2.30 -20.62 15.75
N ASN A 252 -1.29 -21.49 15.91
CA ASN A 252 -0.05 -21.11 16.58
C ASN A 252 0.73 -20.10 15.72
N THR A 253 1.24 -19.06 16.33
CA THR A 253 2.00 -17.98 15.68
C THR A 253 3.29 -17.74 16.45
N LEU A 254 4.29 -17.08 15.86
CA LEU A 254 5.55 -16.85 16.57
C LEU A 254 5.34 -15.94 17.79
N GLY A 255 5.56 -16.48 18.99
CA GLY A 255 5.41 -15.83 20.29
C GLY A 255 3.97 -15.66 20.79
N SER A 256 2.98 -16.26 20.14
CA SER A 256 1.56 -16.13 20.50
C SER A 256 0.68 -17.13 19.73
N PHE A 257 -0.62 -17.07 19.94
CA PHE A 257 -1.60 -17.76 19.11
C PHE A 257 -2.71 -16.81 18.64
N GLU A 258 -3.42 -17.22 17.59
CA GLU A 258 -4.63 -16.55 17.12
C GLU A 258 -5.82 -17.52 17.13
N CYS A 259 -6.93 -17.10 17.70
CA CYS A 259 -8.21 -17.78 17.55
C CYS A 259 -8.93 -17.22 16.33
N ARG A 260 -9.17 -18.06 15.33
CA ARG A 260 -9.82 -17.67 14.08
C ARG A 260 -11.17 -18.37 13.96
N SER A 261 -12.16 -17.66 13.44
CA SER A 261 -13.51 -18.22 13.29
C SER A 261 -13.54 -19.39 12.31
N CYS A 262 -14.33 -20.39 12.66
CA CYS A 262 -14.70 -21.47 11.76
C CYS A 262 -15.51 -20.97 10.56
N SER A 263 -15.54 -21.77 9.50
CA SER A 263 -16.52 -21.59 8.43
C SER A 263 -17.94 -21.52 9.01
N SER A 264 -18.79 -20.67 8.44
CA SER A 264 -20.21 -20.54 8.83
C SER A 264 -20.97 -21.86 8.77
N ALA A 265 -20.50 -22.81 7.96
CA ALA A 265 -21.05 -24.14 7.80
C ALA A 265 -20.75 -25.10 8.97
N CYS A 266 -19.86 -24.75 9.90
CA CYS A 266 -19.40 -25.65 10.96
C CYS A 266 -20.02 -25.35 12.34
N ILE A 267 -20.15 -26.40 13.15
CA ILE A 267 -20.18 -26.37 14.63
C ILE A 267 -18.86 -26.98 15.08
N GLY A 268 -17.93 -26.13 15.53
CA GLY A 268 -16.54 -26.50 15.78
C GLY A 268 -15.74 -26.88 14.52
N CYS A 269 -14.44 -26.58 14.52
CA CYS A 269 -13.56 -26.90 13.42
C CYS A 269 -12.11 -27.03 13.89
N SER A 270 -11.29 -27.77 13.14
CA SER A 270 -9.84 -27.84 13.33
C SER A 270 -9.07 -26.94 12.35
N GLY A 271 -9.77 -26.22 11.47
CA GLY A 271 -9.18 -25.43 10.42
C GLY A 271 -10.16 -24.51 9.71
N PRO A 272 -9.68 -23.68 8.77
CA PRO A 272 -10.47 -22.64 8.13
C PRO A 272 -11.56 -23.17 7.18
N LYS A 273 -11.43 -24.40 6.67
CA LYS A 273 -12.26 -24.89 5.56
C LYS A 273 -13.47 -25.65 6.08
N ALA A 274 -14.53 -25.69 5.27
CA ALA A 274 -15.69 -26.54 5.53
C ALA A 274 -15.40 -28.06 5.48
N THR A 275 -14.18 -28.46 5.07
CA THR A 275 -13.66 -29.83 5.20
C THR A 275 -13.13 -30.13 6.59
N ASP A 276 -12.82 -29.09 7.35
CA ASP A 276 -12.17 -29.17 8.67
C ASP A 276 -13.22 -29.01 9.78
N CYS A 277 -14.51 -29.01 9.42
CA CYS A 277 -15.60 -29.00 10.38
C CYS A 277 -15.55 -30.29 11.21
N ILE A 278 -15.69 -30.15 12.53
CA ILE A 278 -15.95 -31.28 13.41
C ILE A 278 -17.37 -31.78 13.14
N ASP A 279 -18.34 -30.85 13.14
CA ASP A 279 -19.73 -31.10 12.78
C ASP A 279 -20.29 -30.02 11.83
N CYS A 280 -21.30 -30.38 11.05
CA CYS A 280 -22.02 -29.43 10.19
C CYS A 280 -23.10 -28.69 10.97
N ARG A 281 -23.18 -27.37 10.76
CA ARG A 281 -24.26 -26.53 11.28
C ARG A 281 -25.59 -26.85 10.61
N ASP A 282 -26.69 -26.57 11.31
CA ASP A 282 -28.04 -26.65 10.75
C ASP A 282 -28.14 -25.95 9.39
N GLY A 283 -28.73 -26.65 8.42
CA GLY A 283 -28.80 -26.20 7.01
C GLY A 283 -27.64 -26.69 6.13
N TYR A 284 -26.62 -27.33 6.70
CA TYR A 284 -25.49 -27.93 5.99
C TYR A 284 -25.43 -29.45 6.21
N GLN A 285 -24.95 -30.19 5.21
CA GLN A 285 -24.71 -31.64 5.29
C GLN A 285 -23.32 -32.01 4.82
N LEU A 286 -22.77 -33.09 5.39
CA LEU A 286 -21.49 -33.64 4.99
C LEU A 286 -21.61 -34.26 3.59
N VAL A 287 -21.09 -33.56 2.59
CA VAL A 287 -20.97 -34.06 1.22
C VAL A 287 -19.61 -34.70 1.06
N LYS A 288 -19.60 -36.03 0.86
CA LYS A 288 -18.37 -36.78 0.58
C LYS A 288 -17.90 -36.50 -0.85
N ALA A 289 -16.65 -36.11 -1.02
CA ALA A 289 -16.06 -36.05 -2.35
C ALA A 289 -15.93 -37.47 -2.93
N LEU A 290 -16.36 -37.66 -4.18
CA LEU A 290 -16.24 -38.94 -4.91
C LEU A 290 -14.78 -39.30 -5.20
N VAL A 291 -13.86 -38.35 -5.05
CA VAL A 291 -12.41 -38.51 -5.19
C VAL A 291 -11.76 -37.93 -3.92
N ASN A 292 -10.91 -38.70 -3.26
CA ASN A 292 -10.11 -38.38 -2.06
C ASN A 292 -10.74 -38.48 -0.66
N LYS A 293 -11.94 -39.07 -0.48
CA LYS A 293 -12.56 -39.42 0.83
C LYS A 293 -12.75 -38.29 1.87
N MET A 294 -12.25 -37.07 1.63
CA MET A 294 -12.53 -35.92 2.49
C MET A 294 -13.95 -35.41 2.22
N GLY A 295 -14.77 -35.35 3.27
CA GLY A 295 -16.10 -34.74 3.22
C GLY A 295 -16.02 -33.25 3.52
N ARG A 296 -16.99 -32.46 3.03
CA ARG A 296 -17.16 -31.05 3.41
C ARG A 296 -18.60 -30.76 3.78
N CYS A 297 -18.82 -29.88 4.74
CA CYS A 297 -20.16 -29.34 5.00
C CYS A 297 -20.57 -28.41 3.85
N ALA A 298 -21.67 -28.74 3.18
CA ALA A 298 -22.23 -27.94 2.10
C ALA A 298 -23.73 -27.75 2.32
N GLU A 299 -24.26 -26.62 1.84
CA GLU A 299 -25.68 -26.31 1.98
C GLU A 299 -26.57 -27.40 1.38
N ILE A 300 -27.73 -27.61 2.00
CA ILE A 300 -28.78 -28.51 1.52
C ILE A 300 -29.52 -27.85 0.33
N LEU A 301 -28.79 -27.41 -0.70
CA LEU A 301 -29.38 -26.88 -1.94
C LEU A 301 -29.94 -28.00 -2.83
N LEU A 302 -29.52 -29.25 -2.60
CA LEU A 302 -29.91 -30.39 -3.43
C LEU A 302 -31.31 -30.92 -3.16
N GLU A 303 -31.90 -30.75 -1.98
CA GLU A 303 -33.30 -31.14 -1.76
C GLU A 303 -34.27 -30.17 -2.45
N VAL A 304 -34.01 -28.86 -2.38
CA VAL A 304 -34.91 -27.86 -3.00
C VAL A 304 -34.84 -27.91 -4.53
N MET A 305 -33.64 -28.01 -5.10
CA MET A 305 -33.49 -28.15 -6.55
C MET A 305 -33.96 -29.51 -7.07
N SER A 306 -33.75 -30.60 -6.32
CA SER A 306 -34.33 -31.93 -6.63
C SER A 306 -35.86 -31.88 -6.65
N VAL A 307 -36.48 -31.26 -5.65
CA VAL A 307 -37.94 -31.10 -5.59
C VAL A 307 -38.44 -30.23 -6.74
N ILE A 308 -37.80 -29.10 -7.02
CA ILE A 308 -38.16 -28.21 -8.15
C ILE A 308 -37.97 -28.94 -9.48
N VAL A 309 -36.85 -29.63 -9.71
CA VAL A 309 -36.59 -30.38 -10.93
C VAL A 309 -37.57 -31.55 -11.08
N ARG A 310 -37.89 -32.29 -10.00
CA ARG A 310 -38.92 -33.36 -10.02
C ARG A 310 -40.32 -32.79 -10.28
N MET A 311 -40.66 -31.63 -9.75
CA MET A 311 -41.92 -30.92 -10.02
C MET A 311 -42.00 -30.47 -11.48
N VAL A 312 -40.93 -29.89 -12.02
CA VAL A 312 -40.84 -29.45 -13.43
C VAL A 312 -40.94 -30.66 -14.38
N LEU A 313 -40.22 -31.75 -14.11
CA LEU A 313 -40.26 -32.97 -14.91
C LEU A 313 -41.64 -33.66 -14.87
N ARG A 314 -42.32 -33.70 -13.71
CA ARG A 314 -43.70 -34.22 -13.60
C ARG A 314 -44.70 -33.38 -14.38
N ASN A 315 -44.56 -32.05 -14.36
CA ASN A 315 -45.44 -31.14 -15.11
C ASN A 315 -45.23 -31.29 -16.63
N MET A 316 -43.98 -31.39 -17.08
CA MET A 316 -43.67 -31.66 -18.49
C MET A 316 -44.23 -33.01 -18.98
N GLY A 317 -44.08 -34.08 -18.18
CA GLY A 317 -44.62 -35.40 -18.50
C GLY A 317 -46.14 -35.43 -18.63
N SER A 318 -46.85 -34.70 -17.76
CA SER A 318 -48.32 -34.56 -17.82
C SER A 318 -48.77 -33.78 -19.06
N CYS A 319 -48.04 -32.73 -19.43
CA CYS A 319 -48.33 -31.91 -20.60
C CYS A 319 -48.17 -32.72 -21.92
N VAL A 320 -47.08 -33.50 -22.04
CA VAL A 320 -46.82 -34.38 -23.19
C VAL A 320 -47.87 -35.49 -23.30
N SER A 321 -48.31 -36.04 -22.18
CA SER A 321 -49.36 -37.08 -22.12
C SER A 321 -50.72 -36.53 -22.58
N SER A 322 -51.05 -35.29 -22.19
CA SER A 322 -52.25 -34.58 -22.64
C SER A 322 -52.21 -34.29 -24.16
N MET A 323 -51.08 -33.81 -24.69
CA MET A 323 -50.94 -33.58 -26.14
C MET A 323 -51.04 -34.87 -26.98
N ARG A 324 -50.54 -36.00 -26.45
CA ARG A 324 -50.67 -37.32 -27.11
C ARG A 324 -52.09 -37.85 -27.09
N SER A 325 -52.83 -37.65 -25.99
CA SER A 325 -54.24 -38.06 -25.89
C SER A 325 -55.12 -37.25 -26.84
N GLU A 326 -54.86 -35.94 -26.95
CA GLU A 326 -55.58 -35.04 -27.85
C GLU A 326 -55.31 -35.35 -29.33
N LYS A 327 -54.04 -35.64 -29.70
CA LYS A 327 -53.69 -36.14 -31.05
C LYS A 327 -54.41 -37.47 -31.35
N ARG A 328 -54.44 -38.42 -30.41
CA ARG A 328 -55.17 -39.70 -30.59
C ARG A 328 -56.67 -39.49 -30.77
N GLN A 329 -57.28 -38.56 -30.03
CA GLN A 329 -58.70 -38.21 -30.20
C GLN A 329 -58.97 -37.54 -31.55
N LYS A 330 -58.13 -36.60 -31.99
CA LYS A 330 -58.24 -35.96 -33.32
C LYS A 330 -58.10 -36.98 -34.46
N THR A 331 -57.18 -37.93 -34.35
CA THR A 331 -57.01 -39.01 -35.34
C THR A 331 -58.21 -39.97 -35.36
N ARG A 332 -58.77 -40.33 -34.19
CA ARG A 332 -60.01 -41.14 -34.10
C ARG A 332 -61.21 -40.40 -34.71
N ARG A 333 -61.36 -39.10 -34.47
CA ARG A 333 -62.42 -38.26 -35.07
C ARG A 333 -62.27 -38.16 -36.59
N ARG A 334 -61.04 -38.01 -37.12
CA ARG A 334 -60.77 -38.01 -38.57
C ARG A 334 -61.09 -39.36 -39.21
N ARG A 335 -60.72 -40.49 -38.59
CA ARG A 335 -61.07 -41.84 -39.08
C ARG A 335 -62.58 -42.08 -39.09
N ARG A 336 -63.30 -41.65 -38.04
CA ARG A 336 -64.77 -41.73 -38.01
C ARG A 336 -65.43 -40.92 -39.13
N LYS A 337 -64.98 -39.67 -39.35
CA LYS A 337 -65.47 -38.82 -40.45
C LYS A 337 -65.21 -39.43 -41.83
N LEU A 338 -64.04 -40.05 -42.04
CA LEU A 338 -63.72 -40.74 -43.30
C LEU A 338 -64.63 -41.96 -43.52
N TYR A 339 -64.89 -42.73 -42.48
CA TYR A 339 -65.74 -43.93 -42.55
C TYR A 339 -67.20 -43.58 -42.90
N THR A 340 -67.76 -42.53 -42.29
CA THR A 340 -69.10 -42.01 -42.64
C THR A 340 -69.20 -41.42 -44.05
N ARG A 341 -68.07 -41.04 -44.68
CA ARG A 341 -68.03 -40.52 -46.05
C ARG A 341 -67.90 -41.61 -47.12
N LEU A 342 -67.56 -42.83 -46.71
CA LEU A 342 -67.42 -43.99 -47.60
C LEU A 342 -68.67 -44.88 -47.61
N GLN A 343 -69.67 -44.58 -46.76
CA GLN A 343 -70.91 -45.35 -46.61
C GLN A 343 -72.17 -44.59 -47.07
N GLY A 344 -72.02 -43.44 -47.74
CA GLY A 344 -73.11 -42.66 -48.34
C GLY A 344 -72.62 -41.98 -49.60
#